data_AF-A0A645K0F5-F1
#
_entry.id   AF-A0A645K0F5-F1
#
_cell.length_a   1.000
_cell.length_b   1.000
_cell.length_c   1.000
_cell.angle_alpha   90.00
_cell.angle_beta   90.00
_cell.angle_gamma   90.00
#
_symmetry.space_group_name_H-M   'P 1'
#
loop_
_entity.id
_entity.type
_entity.pdbx_description
1 polymer ?
#
loop_
_entity_poly.entity_id
_entity_poly.type
_entity_poly.pdbx_seq_one_letter_code
_entity_poly.pdbx_strand_id
1 'polypeptide(L)'
;MPRNESALYHFEMIFNSNATSVAHDSVQAYLIMGEDIIPMERTPLLTNRWEVFAPVPAGKELVNYQYKVNYQWKDLGKRKENSKLSEPFELRIQD
;
A
#
# COMPACT_ATOMS: atom_id res chain seq x y z
N MET A 1 1.38 17.21 -6.86
CA MET A 1 2.57 17.34 -6.01
C MET A 1 3.70 17.90 -6.85
N PRO A 2 4.49 18.85 -6.33
CA PRO A 2 5.66 19.37 -7.05
C PRO A 2 6.67 18.25 -7.36
N ARG A 3 7.36 18.33 -8.49
CA ARG A 3 8.44 17.41 -8.80
C ARG A 3 9.60 17.62 -7.83
N ASN A 4 10.06 16.55 -7.18
CA ASN A 4 11.24 16.60 -6.32
C ASN A 4 12.49 16.07 -7.06
N GLU A 5 13.67 16.51 -6.60
CA GLU A 5 14.97 16.14 -7.20
C GLU A 5 15.30 14.65 -7.03
N SER A 6 14.79 14.01 -5.98
CA SER A 6 15.02 12.57 -5.70
C SER A 6 14.14 11.65 -6.54
N ALA A 7 13.09 12.18 -7.19
CA ALA A 7 12.04 11.42 -7.86
C ALA A 7 11.33 10.35 -6.98
N LEU A 8 11.52 10.39 -5.66
CA LEU A 8 10.91 9.46 -4.71
C LEU A 8 9.70 10.11 -4.06
N TYR A 9 8.55 9.46 -4.16
CA TYR A 9 7.31 9.94 -3.55
C TYR A 9 6.91 9.02 -2.42
N HIS A 10 6.44 9.61 -1.34
CA HIS A 10 5.96 8.90 -0.18
C HIS A 10 4.52 8.45 -0.42
N PHE A 11 4.29 7.15 -0.27
CA PHE A 11 2.98 6.54 -0.34
C PHE A 11 2.66 5.94 1.01
N GLU A 12 1.49 6.27 1.53
CA GLU A 12 0.99 5.73 2.78
C GLU A 12 -0.38 5.11 2.57
N MET A 13 -0.65 4.04 3.32
CA MET A 13 -1.98 3.49 3.43
C MET A 13 -2.32 3.17 4.88
N ILE A 14 -3.63 3.21 5.17
CA ILE A 14 -4.19 2.76 6.43
C ILE A 14 -5.09 1.57 6.14
N PHE A 15 -4.85 0.44 6.83
CA PHE A 15 -5.73 -0.71 6.78
C PHE A 15 -6.48 -0.87 8.10
N ASN A 16 -7.75 -0.48 8.09
CA ASN A 16 -8.67 -0.63 9.21
C ASN A 16 -9.69 -1.74 8.92
N SER A 17 -9.86 -2.65 9.86
CA SER A 17 -10.88 -3.69 9.82
C SER A 17 -11.50 -3.83 11.21
N ASN A 18 -12.83 -3.84 11.27
CA ASN A 18 -13.57 -4.13 12.50
C ASN A 18 -13.81 -5.64 12.69
N ALA A 19 -13.37 -6.46 11.75
CA ALA A 19 -13.58 -7.90 11.80
C ALA A 19 -12.51 -8.57 12.69
N THR A 20 -12.95 -9.18 13.79
CA THR A 20 -12.11 -9.94 14.74
C THR A 20 -11.44 -11.15 14.11
N SER A 21 -11.97 -11.62 12.98
CA SER A 21 -11.38 -12.72 12.21
C SER A 21 -10.15 -12.31 11.41
N VAL A 22 -9.86 -11.02 11.20
CA VAL A 22 -8.58 -10.62 10.58
C VAL A 22 -7.44 -10.87 11.56
N ALA A 23 -6.42 -11.61 11.14
CA ALA A 23 -5.17 -11.73 11.86
C ALA A 23 -4.28 -10.51 11.54
N HIS A 24 -4.40 -9.44 12.32
CA HIS A 24 -3.71 -8.16 12.06
C HIS A 24 -2.18 -8.26 12.01
N ASP A 25 -1.61 -9.27 12.66
CA ASP A 25 -0.18 -9.63 12.65
C ASP A 25 0.29 -10.12 11.27
N SER A 26 -0.61 -10.68 10.45
CA SER A 26 -0.29 -11.25 9.13
C SER A 26 -0.38 -10.24 7.98
N VAL A 27 -0.78 -8.99 8.27
CA VAL A 27 -1.05 -8.00 7.23
C VAL A 27 0.24 -7.58 6.54
N GLN A 28 0.28 -7.81 5.22
CA GLN A 28 1.31 -7.37 4.31
C GLN A 28 0.72 -6.40 3.30
N ALA A 29 1.39 -5.28 3.10
CA ALA A 29 0.94 -4.19 2.26
C ALA A 29 1.86 -4.01 1.06
N TYR A 30 1.27 -3.68 -0.08
CA TYR A 30 1.98 -3.49 -1.34
C TYR A 30 1.40 -2.29 -2.08
N LEU A 31 2.28 -1.46 -2.64
CA LEU A 31 1.96 -0.44 -3.61
C LEU A 31 2.09 -1.06 -5.00
N ILE A 32 1.02 -1.02 -5.78
CA ILE A 32 1.00 -1.43 -7.19
C ILE A 32 1.07 -0.15 -8.02
N MET A 33 2.12 0.01 -8.81
CA MET A 33 2.33 1.18 -9.66
C MET A 33 2.76 0.73 -11.05
N GLY A 34 1.84 0.79 -12.01
CA GLY A 34 2.08 0.17 -13.32
C GLY A 34 2.27 -1.34 -13.19
N GLU A 35 3.44 -1.83 -13.58
CA GLU A 35 3.82 -3.26 -13.46
C GLU A 35 4.57 -3.56 -12.15
N ASP A 36 4.96 -2.53 -11.41
CA ASP A 36 5.74 -2.68 -10.18
C ASP A 36 4.83 -3.03 -8.99
N ILE A 37 5.26 -4.03 -8.21
CA ILE A 37 4.64 -4.40 -6.93
C ILE A 37 5.69 -4.16 -5.85
N ILE A 38 5.52 -3.08 -5.12
CA ILE A 38 6.50 -2.57 -4.16
C ILE A 38 6.01 -2.90 -2.74
N PRO A 39 6.74 -3.69 -1.95
CA PRO A 39 6.35 -3.96 -0.56
C PRO A 39 6.40 -2.68 0.27
N MET A 40 5.40 -2.50 1.13
CA MET A 40 5.35 -1.38 2.06
C MET A 40 5.70 -1.85 3.46
N GLU A 41 6.40 -0.99 4.20
CA GLU A 41 6.79 -1.27 5.57
C GLU A 41 5.76 -0.72 6.55
N ARG A 42 5.59 -1.40 7.68
CA ARG A 42 4.72 -0.90 8.74
C ARG A 42 5.37 0.33 9.37
N THR A 43 4.63 1.44 9.46
CA THR A 43 5.12 2.65 10.11
C THR A 43 5.44 2.35 11.58
N PRO A 44 6.63 2.71 12.09
CA PRO A 44 7.01 2.48 13.47
C PRO A 44 5.96 3.01 14.45
N LEU A 45 5.68 2.24 15.51
CA LEU A 45 4.72 2.57 16.57
C LEU A 45 3.24 2.60 16.14
N LEU A 46 2.91 2.35 14.85
CA LEU A 46 1.54 2.27 14.35
C LEU A 46 1.15 0.84 13.94
N THR A 47 -0.05 0.40 14.34
CA THR A 47 -0.53 -0.97 14.10
C THR A 47 -1.38 -1.12 12.84
N ASN A 48 -1.71 -0.02 12.16
CA ASN A 48 -2.61 0.01 11.02
C ASN A 48 -2.12 0.88 9.85
N ARG A 49 -0.88 1.38 9.88
CA ARG A 49 -0.29 2.21 8.82
C ARG A 49 0.92 1.53 8.20
N TRP A 50 1.01 1.64 6.88
CA TRP A 50 2.16 1.22 6.09
C TRP A 50 2.59 2.34 5.16
N GLU A 51 3.88 2.37 4.86
CA GLU A 51 4.49 3.40 4.05
C GLU A 51 5.61 2.85 3.15
N VAL A 52 5.87 3.56 2.05
CA VAL A 52 7.01 3.32 1.18
C VAL A 52 7.39 4.60 0.42
N PHE A 53 8.67 4.73 0.10
CA PHE A 53 9.13 5.68 -0.91
C PHE A 53 9.29 4.95 -2.24
N ALA A 54 8.47 5.31 -3.23
CA ALA A 54 8.52 4.71 -4.55
C ALA A 54 9.02 5.71 -5.60
N PRO A 55 9.88 5.28 -6.54
CA PRO A 55 10.35 6.14 -7.62
C PRO A 55 9.22 6.39 -8.62
N VAL A 56 9.02 7.65 -8.99
CA VAL A 56 8.19 8.02 -10.14
C VAL A 56 9.10 8.44 -11.28
N PRO A 57 9.06 7.75 -12.44
CA PRO A 57 9.90 8.08 -13.58
C PRO A 57 9.79 9.55 -14.01
N ALA A 58 10.94 10.14 -14.36
CA ALA A 58 10.99 11.48 -14.94
C ALA A 58 10.12 11.54 -16.23
N GLY A 59 9.42 12.67 -16.43
CA GLY A 59 8.54 12.86 -17.57
C GLY A 59 7.13 12.27 -17.44
N LYS A 60 6.81 11.56 -16.34
CA LYS A 60 5.42 11.25 -15.98
C LYS A 60 4.83 12.37 -15.14
N GLU A 61 3.73 12.95 -15.63
CA GLU A 61 2.90 13.93 -14.92
C GLU A 61 1.71 13.27 -14.20
N LEU A 62 1.34 12.05 -14.62
CA LEU A 62 0.27 11.27 -14.05
C LEU A 62 0.75 9.83 -13.79
N VAL A 63 0.52 9.35 -12.56
CA VAL A 63 0.79 7.97 -12.17
C VAL A 63 -0.47 7.36 -11.57
N ASN A 64 -0.88 6.23 -12.13
CA ASN A 64 -1.94 5.40 -11.56
C ASN A 64 -1.33 4.40 -10.59
N TYR A 65 -1.94 4.26 -9.42
CA TYR A 65 -1.48 3.30 -8.41
C TYR A 65 -2.64 2.72 -7.61
N GLN A 66 -2.42 1.57 -7.00
CA GLN A 66 -3.36 0.89 -6.11
C GLN A 66 -2.62 0.33 -4.90
N TYR A 67 -3.35 0.10 -3.81
CA TYR A 67 -2.86 -0.62 -2.66
C TYR A 67 -3.42 -2.03 -2.65
N LYS A 68 -2.54 -3.01 -2.51
CA LYS A 68 -2.91 -4.41 -2.25
C LYS A 68 -2.52 -4.78 -0.84
N VAL A 69 -3.45 -5.43 -0.15
CA VAL A 69 -3.24 -5.93 1.21
C VAL A 69 -3.47 -7.44 1.19
N ASN A 70 -2.46 -8.21 1.58
CA ASN A 70 -2.60 -9.62 1.87
C ASN A 70 -2.71 -9.80 3.38
N TYR A 71 -3.60 -10.68 3.82
CA TYR A 71 -3.82 -10.97 5.23
C TYR A 71 -4.42 -12.35 5.42
N GLN A 72 -4.23 -12.92 6.60
CA GLN A 72 -4.88 -14.14 7.02
C GLN A 72 -6.21 -13.83 7.73
N TRP A 73 -7.23 -14.61 7.39
CA TRP A 73 -8.53 -14.61 8.07
C TRP A 73 -8.69 -15.89 8.89
N LYS A 74 -9.21 -15.76 10.11
CA LYS A 74 -9.49 -16.85 11.05
C LYS A 74 -10.84 -17.46 10.72
N ASP A 75 -10.82 -18.76 10.41
CA ASP A 75 -11.99 -19.55 10.08
C ASP A 75 -11.92 -20.89 10.82
N LEU A 76 -12.84 -21.10 11.78
CA LEU A 76 -12.96 -22.33 12.57
C LEU A 76 -11.62 -22.85 13.15
N GLY A 77 -10.81 -21.94 13.71
CA GLY A 77 -9.51 -22.25 14.32
C GLY A 77 -8.34 -22.37 13.35
N LYS A 78 -8.57 -22.29 12.03
CA LYS A 78 -7.52 -22.24 11.00
C LYS A 78 -7.34 -20.82 10.47
N ARG A 79 -6.14 -20.51 10.01
CA ARG A 79 -5.85 -19.27 9.27
C ARG A 79 -5.90 -19.58 7.77
N LYS A 80 -6.58 -18.73 6.99
CA LYS A 80 -6.66 -18.82 5.52
C LYS A 80 -6.18 -17.51 4.91
N GLU A 81 -5.43 -17.61 3.82
CA GLU A 81 -4.97 -16.44 3.06
C GLU A 81 -6.15 -15.72 2.39
N ASN A 82 -6.11 -14.39 2.41
CA ASN A 82 -7.05 -13.52 1.72
C ASN A 82 -6.33 -12.24 1.28
N SER A 83 -6.95 -11.50 0.37
CA SER A 83 -6.42 -10.22 -0.08
C SER A 83 -7.51 -9.21 -0.37
N LYS A 84 -7.15 -7.94 -0.37
CA LYS A 84 -7.97 -6.84 -0.86
C LYS A 84 -7.13 -5.93 -1.75
N LEU A 85 -7.78 -5.38 -2.75
CA LEU A 85 -7.23 -4.36 -3.64
C LEU A 85 -8.07 -3.10 -3.46
N SER A 86 -7.42 -1.95 -3.36
CA SER A 86 -8.10 -0.66 -3.32
C SER A 86 -8.69 -0.28 -4.67
N GLU A 87 -9.51 0.75 -4.70
CA GLU A 87 -9.77 1.50 -5.94
C GLU A 87 -8.46 2.08 -6.50
N PRO A 88 -8.39 2.35 -7.82
CA PRO A 88 -7.27 3.06 -8.42
C PRO A 88 -7.21 4.51 -7.93
N PHE A 89 -6.00 4.98 -7.65
CA PHE A 89 -5.69 6.35 -7.31
C PHE A 89 -4.81 6.98 -8.39
N GLU A 90 -4.85 8.31 -8.46
CA GLU A 90 -4.05 9.11 -9.38
C GLU A 90 -3.12 10.04 -8.60
N LEU A 91 -1.81 9.95 -8.84
CA LEU A 91 -0.84 10.95 -8.42
C LEU A 91 -0.50 11.86 -9.60
N ARG A 92 -0.84 13.14 -9.46
CA ARG A 92 -0.47 14.19 -10.43
C ARG A 92 0.78 14.92 -9.96
N ILE A 93 1.80 14.92 -10.80
CA ILE A 93 3.06 15.63 -10.59
C ILE A 93 3.03 16.91 -11.41
N GLN A 94 3.34 18.02 -10.76
CA GLN A 94 3.46 19.34 -11.38
C GLN A 94 4.93 19.73 -11.36
N ASP A 95 5.41 20.26 -12.48
CA ASP A 95 6.77 20.81 -12.58
C ASP A 95 6.86 22.21 -11.95
#